data_AF-A0A5E5A2G2-F1
#
_entry.id   AF-A0A5E5A2G2-F1
#
_cell.length_a   1.000
_cell.length_b   1.000
_cell.length_c   1.000
_cell.angle_alpha   90.00
_cell.angle_beta   90.00
_cell.angle_gamma   90.00
#
_symmetry.space_group_name_H-M   'P 1'
#
loop_
_entity.id
_entity.type
_entity.pdbx_description
1 polymer ?
#
loop_
_entity_poly.entity_id
_entity_poly.type
_entity_poly.pdbx_seq_one_letter_code
_entity_poly.pdbx_strand_id
1 'polypeptide(L)'
;MTAPRNSSPASAASATDAASELVYPTDPFDGATATTYAQNGFDPATSTTQLSYTSARVAKRVYNRYAKNALEVSGYYTDWSQYDGRLDGDFSNDAAGRGVDLMLLDPFAYDRLIIGFAGIVGDQGEKAQTIARAATDFVRKPDQATFVDSWGDVLSYRNCGFPGWVSNDVMPMFQQSRAQGVLGGLRLLHAKNPALKLAIAIGGWTMSQAFHGLAGSSARRKTFCASVVDLLRRFPMFTEVNIDWEYPGSPGDDGNVYDDSDGPNYAALVSDLKQALMAAGRKDVEISIAASANVADMQKANLPGLIAAGVSRLNLMTYDFFGTPWAPTLAHHTNLHDTDPVAPDGFSIDRAVNWLRQAGVPLAKVHIGYAAYSRNALQAQIAQVAALSGTYSAGDDITTGTFESGTTEYYDVLRNYLDLEHGAARNGFILYTDTVADADFLYQPSTGMFMSLDTPRTVRAKGDYVRRNGLGGLFTWTIDQDNGVLANAAREGLGQKATTSHIDMTPFYFSGKTSLDDSSTED
;
A
#
# COMPACT_ATOMS: atom_id res chain seq x y z
N MET A 1 -46.70 -15.50 33.45
CA MET A 1 -45.38 -14.83 33.50
C MET A 1 -44.47 -15.52 32.52
N THR A 2 -44.35 -14.98 31.30
CA THR A 2 -43.43 -15.44 30.26
C THR A 2 -43.03 -14.19 29.49
N ALA A 3 -41.78 -13.76 29.68
CA ALA A 3 -41.21 -12.58 29.04
C ALA A 3 -40.91 -12.87 27.56
N PRO A 4 -41.08 -11.89 26.65
CA PRO A 4 -40.74 -12.07 25.24
C PRO A 4 -39.23 -11.89 25.03
N ARG A 5 -38.66 -12.72 24.15
CA ARG A 5 -37.29 -12.57 23.65
C ARG A 5 -37.25 -11.41 22.66
N ASN A 6 -36.40 -10.42 22.92
CA ASN A 6 -36.04 -9.40 21.95
C ASN A 6 -35.16 -10.03 20.87
N SER A 7 -35.59 -9.93 19.62
CA SER A 7 -34.77 -10.14 18.42
C SER A 7 -33.91 -8.89 18.20
N SER A 8 -32.59 -9.04 18.19
CA SER A 8 -31.66 -8.02 17.68
C SER A 8 -31.95 -7.72 16.19
N PRO A 9 -31.78 -6.46 15.73
CA PRO A 9 -31.80 -6.18 14.32
C PRO A 9 -30.51 -6.72 13.71
N ALA A 10 -30.63 -7.73 12.83
CA ALA A 10 -29.59 -7.99 11.85
C ALA A 10 -29.42 -6.71 11.03
N SER A 11 -28.19 -6.22 10.86
CA SER A 11 -27.93 -5.15 9.91
C SER A 11 -28.34 -5.66 8.53
N ALA A 12 -29.42 -5.08 8.00
CA ALA A 12 -29.92 -5.43 6.70
C ALA A 12 -28.89 -4.95 5.69
N ALA A 13 -28.21 -5.88 5.00
CA ALA A 13 -27.62 -5.59 3.71
C ALA A 13 -28.70 -4.86 2.88
N SER A 14 -28.38 -3.67 2.37
CA SER A 14 -29.31 -2.96 1.49
C SER A 14 -29.63 -3.86 0.30
N ALA A 15 -30.85 -3.77 -0.24
CA ALA A 15 -31.26 -4.58 -1.39
C ALA A 15 -30.32 -4.45 -2.61
N THR A 16 -29.47 -3.43 -2.63
CA THR A 16 -28.43 -3.16 -3.63
C THR A 16 -27.22 -4.11 -3.55
N ASP A 17 -26.83 -4.59 -2.36
CA ASP A 17 -25.62 -5.41 -2.22
C ASP A 17 -25.82 -6.86 -2.71
N ALA A 18 -27.07 -7.33 -2.79
CA ALA A 18 -27.42 -8.66 -3.29
C ALA A 18 -27.00 -8.90 -4.76
N ALA A 19 -26.82 -7.82 -5.53
CA ALA A 19 -26.49 -7.86 -6.96
C ALA A 19 -25.14 -7.22 -7.32
N SER A 20 -24.38 -6.71 -6.34
CA SER A 20 -23.10 -6.02 -6.58
C SER A 20 -22.07 -6.94 -7.26
N GLU A 21 -21.32 -6.45 -8.23
CA GLU A 21 -20.17 -7.11 -8.84
C GLU A 21 -18.87 -6.88 -8.05
N LEU A 22 -18.85 -5.87 -7.17
CA LEU A 22 -17.64 -5.44 -6.43
C LEU A 22 -17.56 -5.97 -5.00
N VAL A 23 -18.70 -6.09 -4.31
CA VAL A 23 -18.75 -6.56 -2.92
C VAL A 23 -19.71 -7.73 -2.75
N TYR A 24 -19.45 -8.56 -1.74
CA TYR A 24 -20.40 -9.58 -1.32
C TYR A 24 -21.45 -8.98 -0.38
N PRO A 25 -22.70 -9.49 -0.40
CA PRO A 25 -23.76 -9.01 0.50
C PRO A 25 -23.40 -9.19 1.99
N THR A 26 -22.62 -10.23 2.28
CA THR A 26 -22.04 -10.51 3.58
C THR A 26 -20.65 -11.11 3.40
N ASP A 27 -19.82 -11.06 4.44
CA ASP A 27 -18.54 -11.77 4.45
C ASP A 27 -18.78 -13.26 4.13
N PRO A 28 -18.18 -13.82 3.06
CA PRO A 28 -18.39 -15.21 2.65
C PRO A 28 -18.01 -16.23 3.72
N PHE A 29 -17.24 -15.85 4.74
CA PHE A 29 -16.95 -16.69 5.89
C PHE A 29 -17.98 -16.42 7.01
N ASP A 30 -19.20 -16.95 6.81
CA ASP A 30 -20.30 -16.92 7.79
C ASP A 30 -20.62 -15.53 8.38
N GLY A 31 -20.41 -14.46 7.62
CA GLY A 31 -20.66 -13.10 8.09
C GLY A 31 -19.69 -12.63 9.19
N ALA A 32 -18.47 -13.17 9.23
CA ALA A 32 -17.49 -12.87 10.28
C ALA A 32 -17.22 -11.36 10.45
N THR A 33 -17.07 -10.62 9.35
CA THR A 33 -16.93 -9.15 9.41
C THR A 33 -18.12 -8.48 10.11
N ALA A 34 -19.36 -8.86 9.78
CA ALA A 34 -20.56 -8.29 10.42
C ALA A 34 -20.65 -8.67 11.91
N THR A 35 -20.18 -9.86 12.27
CA THR A 35 -20.06 -10.29 13.67
C THR A 35 -19.08 -9.40 14.43
N THR A 36 -17.92 -9.10 13.84
CA THR A 36 -16.95 -8.17 14.42
C THR A 36 -17.50 -6.75 14.55
N TYR A 37 -18.27 -6.26 13.57
CA TYR A 37 -18.93 -4.94 13.68
C TYR A 37 -19.86 -4.89 14.90
N ALA A 38 -20.73 -5.90 15.05
CA ALA A 38 -21.67 -5.98 16.16
C ALA A 38 -20.95 -6.07 17.52
N GLN A 39 -19.87 -6.86 17.59
CA GLN A 39 -19.04 -6.98 18.79
C GLN A 39 -18.40 -5.66 19.19
N ASN A 40 -17.89 -4.90 18.22
CA ASN A 40 -17.17 -3.66 18.46
C ASN A 40 -18.07 -2.42 18.54
N GLY A 41 -19.38 -2.58 18.32
CA GLY A 41 -20.31 -1.46 18.19
C GLY A 41 -19.96 -0.53 17.04
N PHE A 42 -19.34 -1.06 15.98
CA PHE A 42 -19.01 -0.30 14.79
C PHE A 42 -20.25 -0.16 13.90
N ASP A 43 -20.61 1.09 13.60
CA ASP A 43 -21.65 1.45 12.65
C ASP A 43 -21.05 2.40 11.61
N PRO A 44 -20.92 2.00 10.34
CA PRO A 44 -20.28 2.83 9.32
C PRO A 44 -20.98 4.17 9.10
N ALA A 45 -22.24 4.35 9.49
CA ALA A 45 -22.94 5.63 9.37
C ALA A 45 -22.58 6.63 10.48
N THR A 46 -22.15 6.16 11.65
CA THR A 46 -22.06 7.00 12.85
C THR A 46 -20.72 6.89 13.60
N SER A 47 -19.96 5.81 13.43
CA SER A 47 -18.68 5.59 14.10
C SER A 47 -17.63 6.61 13.65
N THR A 48 -16.95 7.18 14.64
CA THR A 48 -15.86 8.13 14.44
C THR A 48 -14.54 7.71 15.09
N THR A 49 -14.59 6.72 16.00
CA THR A 49 -13.43 6.21 16.74
C THR A 49 -13.31 4.68 16.73
N GLN A 50 -14.37 3.94 16.43
CA GLN A 50 -14.32 2.47 16.36
C GLN A 50 -13.57 2.03 15.10
N LEU A 51 -12.76 0.98 15.23
CA LEU A 51 -12.18 0.26 14.10
C LEU A 51 -13.15 -0.80 13.58
N SER A 52 -13.23 -0.93 12.25
CA SER A 52 -14.15 -1.87 11.61
C SER A 52 -13.64 -3.32 11.65
N TYR A 53 -12.32 -3.52 11.57
CA TYR A 53 -11.68 -4.82 11.34
C TYR A 53 -12.28 -5.58 10.13
N THR A 54 -12.75 -4.85 9.11
CA THR A 54 -13.29 -5.44 7.88
C THR A 54 -12.24 -6.37 7.26
N SER A 55 -12.61 -7.60 6.93
CA SER A 55 -11.73 -8.48 6.15
C SER A 55 -11.84 -8.14 4.65
N ALA A 56 -10.73 -8.28 3.91
CA ALA A 56 -10.71 -8.19 2.46
C ALA A 56 -11.66 -9.17 1.76
N ARG A 57 -12.11 -10.24 2.44
CA ARG A 57 -13.11 -11.20 1.93
C ARG A 57 -14.44 -10.56 1.55
N VAL A 58 -14.75 -9.37 2.06
CA VAL A 58 -15.99 -8.66 1.69
C VAL A 58 -15.99 -8.19 0.23
N ALA A 59 -14.83 -8.07 -0.41
CA ALA A 59 -14.72 -7.60 -1.78
C ALA A 59 -14.48 -8.76 -2.78
N LYS A 60 -15.13 -8.67 -3.93
CA LYS A 60 -14.91 -9.54 -5.10
C LYS A 60 -13.70 -9.06 -5.88
N ARG A 61 -12.83 -9.97 -6.33
CA ARG A 61 -11.67 -9.62 -7.15
C ARG A 61 -12.09 -9.47 -8.62
N VAL A 62 -11.80 -8.31 -9.21
CA VAL A 62 -12.32 -7.89 -10.53
C VAL A 62 -11.23 -7.34 -11.45
N TYR A 63 -10.02 -7.88 -11.37
CA TYR A 63 -8.91 -7.49 -12.23
C TYR A 63 -9.24 -7.76 -13.71
N ASN A 64 -9.31 -6.71 -14.51
CA ASN A 64 -9.30 -6.82 -15.97
C ASN A 64 -7.89 -7.17 -16.46
N ARG A 65 -7.80 -7.67 -17.70
CA ARG A 65 -6.51 -7.88 -18.37
C ARG A 65 -6.33 -6.85 -19.47
N TYR A 66 -5.11 -6.34 -19.58
CA TYR A 66 -4.77 -5.26 -20.50
C TYR A 66 -3.60 -5.65 -21.39
N ALA A 67 -3.58 -5.09 -22.60
CA ALA A 67 -2.44 -5.21 -23.50
C ALA A 67 -1.22 -4.51 -22.89
N LYS A 68 -0.07 -5.19 -22.89
CA LYS A 68 1.18 -4.63 -22.39
C LYS A 68 1.63 -3.43 -23.21
N ASN A 69 2.18 -2.42 -22.55
CA ASN A 69 2.94 -1.34 -23.17
C ASN A 69 4.27 -1.13 -22.41
N ALA A 70 5.01 -0.07 -22.70
CA ALA A 70 6.29 0.23 -22.04
C ALA A 70 6.15 0.78 -20.61
N LEU A 71 4.94 1.19 -20.21
CA LEU A 71 4.65 1.72 -18.87
C LEU A 71 4.19 0.57 -17.99
N GLU A 72 4.76 0.48 -16.79
CA GLU A 72 4.48 -0.63 -15.88
C GLU A 72 3.47 -0.20 -14.79
N VAL A 73 2.61 -1.14 -14.38
CA VAL A 73 1.88 -1.05 -13.10
C VAL A 73 2.46 -2.08 -12.16
N SER A 74 3.00 -1.64 -11.03
CA SER A 74 3.52 -2.50 -9.97
C SER A 74 2.75 -2.31 -8.68
N GLY A 75 3.12 -3.02 -7.63
CA GLY A 75 2.61 -2.73 -6.31
C GLY A 75 3.28 -3.55 -5.23
N TYR A 76 3.16 -3.06 -4.01
CA TYR A 76 3.60 -3.76 -2.83
C TYR A 76 2.55 -4.78 -2.40
N TYR A 77 3.00 -5.96 -2.04
CA TYR A 77 2.16 -6.97 -1.39
C TYR A 77 2.77 -7.24 -0.01
N THR A 78 1.94 -7.25 1.02
CA THR A 78 2.40 -7.42 2.41
C THR A 78 2.28 -8.86 2.86
N ASP A 79 3.32 -9.40 3.51
CA ASP A 79 3.32 -10.78 4.02
C ASP A 79 2.26 -11.00 5.12
N TRP A 80 1.93 -9.98 5.91
CA TRP A 80 0.97 -10.06 7.00
C TRP A 80 -0.50 -9.99 6.57
N SER A 81 -0.81 -9.53 5.34
CA SER A 81 -2.19 -9.42 4.85
C SER A 81 -2.94 -10.75 4.80
N GLN A 82 -2.22 -11.87 4.79
CA GLN A 82 -2.79 -13.22 4.78
C GLN A 82 -3.55 -13.58 6.07
N TYR A 83 -3.22 -12.95 7.20
CA TYR A 83 -3.75 -13.36 8.50
C TYR A 83 -5.19 -12.93 8.71
N ASP A 84 -5.99 -13.82 9.32
CA ASP A 84 -7.25 -13.51 9.98
C ASP A 84 -7.65 -14.68 10.91
N GLY A 85 -7.49 -14.50 12.21
CA GLY A 85 -7.78 -15.49 13.25
C GLY A 85 -9.27 -15.83 13.37
N ARG A 86 -10.16 -15.01 12.79
CA ARG A 86 -11.59 -15.33 12.70
C ARG A 86 -11.84 -16.60 11.90
N LEU A 87 -10.94 -16.96 10.99
CA LEU A 87 -10.96 -18.23 10.25
C LEU A 87 -10.78 -19.46 11.17
N ASP A 88 -10.25 -19.26 12.38
CA ASP A 88 -10.11 -20.27 13.44
C ASP A 88 -11.11 -20.06 14.60
N GLY A 89 -12.07 -19.14 14.43
CA GLY A 89 -13.07 -18.82 15.44
C GLY A 89 -12.60 -17.85 16.53
N ASP A 90 -11.43 -17.25 16.39
CA ASP A 90 -10.97 -16.18 17.29
C ASP A 90 -11.41 -14.81 16.76
N PHE A 91 -12.41 -14.23 17.42
CA PHE A 91 -12.98 -12.91 17.10
C PHE A 91 -12.41 -11.78 17.97
N SER A 92 -11.32 -12.02 18.71
CA SER A 92 -10.62 -10.92 19.38
C SER A 92 -10.04 -9.95 18.35
N ASN A 93 -9.96 -8.67 18.72
CA ASN A 93 -9.46 -7.62 17.83
C ASN A 93 -7.99 -7.84 17.42
N ASP A 94 -7.17 -8.42 18.31
CA ASP A 94 -5.77 -8.75 18.02
C ASP A 94 -5.63 -9.91 17.03
N ALA A 95 -6.66 -10.77 16.92
CA ALA A 95 -6.69 -11.89 15.99
C ALA A 95 -7.41 -11.53 14.67
N ALA A 96 -8.28 -10.52 14.66
CA ALA A 96 -8.99 -10.09 13.46
C ALA A 96 -7.99 -9.50 12.46
N GLY A 97 -7.94 -10.09 11.26
CA GLY A 97 -6.99 -9.68 10.23
C GLY A 97 -7.63 -9.47 8.86
N ARG A 98 -6.80 -9.02 7.92
CA ARG A 98 -7.21 -8.71 6.53
C ARG A 98 -7.72 -9.95 5.82
N GLY A 99 -7.10 -11.11 6.03
CA GLY A 99 -7.53 -12.40 5.49
C GLY A 99 -7.45 -12.47 3.96
N VAL A 100 -6.42 -11.88 3.37
CA VAL A 100 -6.23 -11.79 1.93
C VAL A 100 -5.68 -13.10 1.37
N ASP A 101 -6.46 -13.79 0.55
CA ASP A 101 -6.00 -14.95 -0.21
C ASP A 101 -5.20 -14.51 -1.45
N LEU A 102 -3.88 -14.73 -1.41
CA LEU A 102 -2.95 -14.41 -2.49
C LEU A 102 -3.33 -15.11 -3.81
N MET A 103 -4.00 -16.26 -3.76
CA MET A 103 -4.39 -16.99 -4.98
C MET A 103 -5.55 -16.35 -5.74
N LEU A 104 -6.24 -15.36 -5.15
CA LEU A 104 -7.25 -14.55 -5.83
C LEU A 104 -6.66 -13.37 -6.61
N LEU A 105 -5.37 -13.08 -6.44
CA LEU A 105 -4.66 -12.10 -7.27
C LEU A 105 -4.50 -12.66 -8.69
N ASP A 106 -5.00 -11.95 -9.71
CA ASP A 106 -4.72 -12.33 -11.09
C ASP A 106 -3.22 -12.06 -11.38
N PRO A 107 -2.43 -13.09 -11.76
CA PRO A 107 -1.00 -12.93 -12.01
C PRO A 107 -0.66 -12.04 -13.21
N PHE A 108 -1.65 -11.58 -13.97
CA PHE A 108 -1.53 -10.62 -15.07
C PHE A 108 -1.96 -9.20 -14.71
N ALA A 109 -2.48 -8.95 -13.50
CA ALA A 109 -2.94 -7.63 -13.07
C ALA A 109 -1.79 -6.61 -12.96
N TYR A 110 -0.62 -7.06 -12.51
CA TYR A 110 0.57 -6.24 -12.30
C TYR A 110 1.73 -6.75 -13.17
N ASP A 111 2.62 -5.84 -13.57
CA ASP A 111 3.88 -6.19 -14.24
C ASP A 111 4.94 -6.64 -13.22
N ARG A 112 4.82 -6.15 -11.98
CA ARG A 112 5.73 -6.45 -10.89
C ARG A 112 5.02 -6.48 -9.53
N LEU A 113 5.33 -7.50 -8.72
CA LEU A 113 4.99 -7.54 -7.30
C LEU A 113 6.24 -7.26 -6.46
N ILE A 114 6.12 -6.40 -5.47
CA ILE A 114 7.17 -6.06 -4.52
C ILE A 114 6.77 -6.65 -3.18
N ILE A 115 7.41 -7.75 -2.75
CA ILE A 115 7.06 -8.40 -1.48
C ILE A 115 7.71 -7.65 -0.32
N GLY A 116 6.86 -7.11 0.54
CA GLY A 116 7.19 -6.36 1.74
C GLY A 116 6.86 -7.17 3.01
N PHE A 117 7.75 -7.29 4.00
CA PHE A 117 9.09 -6.70 4.01
C PHE A 117 10.13 -7.59 4.71
N ALA A 118 11.35 -7.54 4.19
CA ALA A 118 12.53 -8.00 4.91
C ALA A 118 13.12 -6.85 5.75
N GLY A 119 13.65 -7.18 6.93
CA GLY A 119 14.41 -6.27 7.78
C GLY A 119 15.91 -6.53 7.72
N ILE A 120 16.67 -5.76 8.52
CA ILE A 120 18.13 -5.89 8.66
C ILE A 120 18.45 -6.31 10.10
N VAL A 121 19.13 -7.43 10.29
CA VAL A 121 19.46 -7.92 11.63
C VAL A 121 20.36 -6.91 12.36
N GLY A 122 19.93 -6.50 13.56
CA GLY A 122 20.59 -5.47 14.35
C GLY A 122 19.87 -4.12 14.33
N ASP A 123 18.78 -4.00 13.57
CA ASP A 123 17.83 -2.88 13.66
C ASP A 123 17.37 -2.63 15.10
N GLN A 124 17.24 -1.35 15.47
CA GLN A 124 16.81 -0.89 16.79
C GLN A 124 15.53 -0.04 16.76
N GLY A 125 14.83 0.00 15.62
CA GLY A 125 13.55 0.68 15.44
C GLY A 125 12.35 -0.14 15.94
N GLU A 126 11.16 0.24 15.53
CA GLU A 126 9.89 -0.33 16.02
C GLU A 126 9.84 -1.87 15.90
N LYS A 127 10.31 -2.45 14.78
CA LYS A 127 10.29 -3.90 14.53
C LYS A 127 11.57 -4.64 14.93
N ALA A 128 12.46 -4.03 15.72
CA ALA A 128 13.72 -4.64 16.16
C ALA A 128 13.55 -6.06 16.74
N GLN A 129 12.53 -6.26 17.59
CA GLN A 129 12.26 -7.57 18.20
C GLN A 129 11.74 -8.59 17.18
N THR A 130 10.87 -8.18 16.26
CA THR A 130 10.34 -9.03 15.19
C THR A 130 11.48 -9.52 14.31
N ILE A 131 12.36 -8.60 13.87
CA ILE A 131 13.54 -8.94 13.07
C ILE A 131 14.46 -9.89 13.84
N ALA A 132 14.75 -9.64 15.13
CA ALA A 132 15.63 -10.49 15.93
C ALA A 132 15.10 -11.91 16.12
N ARG A 133 13.78 -12.07 16.29
CA ARG A 133 13.13 -13.39 16.37
C ARG A 133 13.25 -14.13 15.06
N ALA A 134 12.85 -13.51 13.95
CA ALA A 134 12.94 -14.13 12.62
C ALA A 134 14.39 -14.43 12.22
N ALA A 135 15.35 -13.59 12.63
CA ALA A 135 16.77 -13.86 12.41
C ALA A 135 17.23 -15.16 13.08
N THR A 136 16.64 -15.54 14.22
CA THR A 136 16.92 -16.82 14.87
C THR A 136 16.41 -17.97 14.02
N ASP A 137 15.17 -17.86 13.54
CA ASP A 137 14.51 -18.89 12.71
C ASP A 137 15.23 -19.09 11.37
N PHE A 138 15.65 -18.00 10.72
CA PHE A 138 16.36 -18.00 9.45
C PHE A 138 17.88 -18.11 9.58
N VAL A 139 18.41 -18.25 10.81
CA VAL A 139 19.84 -18.39 11.12
C VAL A 139 20.67 -17.24 10.51
N ARG A 140 20.19 -16.01 10.71
CA ARG A 140 20.79 -14.77 10.23
C ARG A 140 21.64 -14.10 11.31
N LYS A 141 22.64 -13.35 10.88
CA LYS A 141 23.63 -12.65 11.71
C LYS A 141 23.49 -11.13 11.54
N PRO A 142 24.08 -10.32 12.44
CA PRO A 142 24.05 -8.86 12.31
C PRO A 142 24.44 -8.37 10.91
N ASP A 143 23.79 -7.29 10.47
CA ASP A 143 23.91 -6.64 9.16
C ASP A 143 23.40 -7.47 7.97
N GLN A 144 22.78 -8.63 8.20
CA GLN A 144 22.17 -9.42 7.12
C GLN A 144 20.70 -9.03 6.93
N ALA A 145 20.25 -9.03 5.67
CA ALA A 145 18.84 -8.96 5.34
C ALA A 145 18.12 -10.26 5.72
N THR A 146 16.92 -10.14 6.30
CA THR A 146 16.07 -11.28 6.67
C THR A 146 14.60 -10.95 6.48
N PHE A 147 13.84 -11.90 5.96
CA PHE A 147 12.40 -11.90 6.13
C PHE A 147 12.04 -11.94 7.63
N VAL A 148 10.88 -11.41 8.01
CA VAL A 148 10.57 -11.07 9.41
C VAL A 148 9.45 -11.92 10.01
N ASP A 149 8.84 -12.81 9.24
CA ASP A 149 7.77 -13.68 9.69
C ASP A 149 7.95 -15.09 9.13
N SER A 150 8.75 -15.92 9.82
CA SER A 150 9.07 -17.27 9.35
C SER A 150 7.84 -18.13 9.06
N TRP A 151 6.76 -17.94 9.82
CA TRP A 151 5.50 -18.62 9.54
C TRP A 151 4.85 -18.08 8.27
N GLY A 152 4.56 -16.78 8.20
CA GLY A 152 3.88 -16.17 7.07
C GLY A 152 4.66 -16.28 5.75
N ASP A 153 5.99 -16.21 5.82
CA ASP A 153 6.87 -16.18 4.66
C ASP A 153 7.04 -17.56 4.01
N VAL A 154 7.25 -18.62 4.80
CA VAL A 154 7.64 -19.94 4.27
C VAL A 154 6.88 -21.15 4.81
N LEU A 155 6.03 -21.03 5.83
CA LEU A 155 5.35 -22.17 6.46
C LEU A 155 3.82 -22.15 6.32
N SER A 156 3.22 -20.96 6.28
CA SER A 156 1.77 -20.77 6.25
C SER A 156 1.15 -21.42 5.01
N TYR A 157 -0.02 -22.02 5.17
CA TYR A 157 -0.71 -22.69 4.06
C TYR A 157 -1.99 -21.95 3.65
N ARG A 158 -2.71 -21.44 4.65
CA ARG A 158 -3.97 -20.71 4.47
C ARG A 158 -3.68 -19.38 3.76
N ASN A 159 -4.54 -19.01 2.81
CA ASN A 159 -4.41 -17.79 2.01
C ASN A 159 -3.12 -17.69 1.17
N CYS A 160 -2.33 -18.77 1.09
CA CYS A 160 -1.06 -18.84 0.35
C CYS A 160 -1.07 -19.89 -0.78
N GLY A 161 -2.20 -20.55 -1.02
CA GLY A 161 -2.37 -21.53 -2.10
C GLY A 161 -1.94 -22.96 -1.77
N PHE A 162 -1.88 -23.32 -0.50
CA PHE A 162 -1.53 -24.68 -0.07
C PHE A 162 -2.68 -25.36 0.68
N PRO A 163 -2.91 -26.67 0.47
CA PRO A 163 -4.07 -27.38 1.03
C PRO A 163 -3.96 -27.67 2.53
N GLY A 164 -2.77 -27.54 3.12
CA GLY A 164 -2.52 -27.86 4.51
C GLY A 164 -1.07 -27.58 4.92
N TRP A 165 -0.84 -27.57 6.21
CA TRP A 165 0.48 -27.40 6.82
C TRP A 165 1.37 -28.63 6.57
N VAL A 166 2.67 -28.41 6.29
CA VAL A 166 3.63 -29.48 5.96
C VAL A 166 4.77 -29.63 6.98
N SER A 167 5.34 -28.53 7.50
CA SER A 167 6.51 -28.59 8.39
C SER A 167 6.64 -27.34 9.27
N ASN A 168 7.30 -27.48 10.42
CA ASN A 168 7.78 -26.37 11.26
C ASN A 168 9.29 -26.11 11.08
N ASP A 169 9.98 -26.89 10.26
CA ASP A 169 11.42 -26.72 10.03
C ASP A 169 11.66 -25.54 9.06
N VAL A 170 11.89 -24.35 9.61
CA VAL A 170 12.05 -23.10 8.84
C VAL A 170 13.17 -23.21 7.80
N MET A 171 14.38 -23.60 8.21
CA MET A 171 15.55 -23.57 7.31
C MET A 171 15.41 -24.47 6.07
N PRO A 172 14.92 -25.72 6.17
CA PRO A 172 14.58 -26.53 5.00
C PRO A 172 13.48 -25.94 4.11
N MET A 173 12.56 -25.16 4.68
CA MET A 173 11.48 -24.47 3.96
C MET A 173 11.94 -23.15 3.34
N PHE A 174 13.04 -22.56 3.84
CA PHE A 174 13.61 -21.30 3.40
C PHE A 174 14.40 -21.39 2.08
N GLN A 175 13.72 -21.90 1.06
CA GLN A 175 14.15 -21.97 -0.33
C GLN A 175 12.93 -22.14 -1.24
N GLN A 176 12.98 -21.57 -2.44
CA GLN A 176 11.84 -21.49 -3.37
C GLN A 176 11.20 -22.85 -3.69
N SER A 177 12.00 -23.90 -3.82
CA SER A 177 11.49 -25.23 -4.18
C SER A 177 10.63 -25.88 -3.10
N ARG A 178 10.71 -25.40 -1.85
CA ARG A 178 10.04 -26.01 -0.70
C ARG A 178 9.11 -25.06 0.05
N ALA A 179 9.32 -23.75 -0.05
CA ALA A 179 8.52 -22.77 0.68
C ALA A 179 7.01 -22.99 0.46
N GLN A 180 6.29 -23.03 1.58
CA GLN A 180 4.90 -22.58 1.66
C GLN A 180 4.91 -21.07 1.91
N GLY A 181 3.92 -20.53 2.61
CA GLY A 181 3.79 -19.11 2.92
C GLY A 181 3.65 -18.26 1.67
N VAL A 182 3.79 -16.95 1.85
CA VAL A 182 3.67 -15.98 0.76
C VAL A 182 4.77 -16.20 -0.28
N LEU A 183 5.99 -16.58 0.11
CA LEU A 183 7.06 -16.86 -0.85
C LEU A 183 6.74 -18.10 -1.72
N GLY A 184 6.12 -19.11 -1.12
CA GLY A 184 5.58 -20.26 -1.85
C GLY A 184 4.44 -19.88 -2.79
N GLY A 185 3.51 -19.05 -2.34
CA GLY A 185 2.39 -18.55 -3.14
C GLY A 185 2.85 -17.69 -4.32
N LEU A 186 3.85 -16.82 -4.14
CA LEU A 186 4.47 -16.05 -5.22
C LEU A 186 5.10 -16.94 -6.28
N ARG A 187 5.73 -18.06 -5.89
CA ARG A 187 6.19 -19.08 -6.84
C ARG A 187 5.02 -19.67 -7.65
N LEU A 188 3.88 -19.93 -7.04
CA LEU A 188 2.68 -20.44 -7.74
C LEU A 188 2.13 -19.40 -8.73
N LEU A 189 2.10 -18.12 -8.36
CA LEU A 189 1.69 -17.04 -9.28
C LEU A 189 2.67 -16.87 -10.44
N HIS A 190 3.97 -16.84 -10.16
CA HIS A 190 5.01 -16.72 -11.19
C HIS A 190 5.02 -17.92 -12.15
N ALA A 191 4.68 -19.12 -11.68
CA ALA A 191 4.51 -20.28 -12.57
C ALA A 191 3.36 -20.11 -13.57
N LYS A 192 2.30 -19.34 -13.23
CA LYS A 192 1.19 -19.01 -14.12
C LYS A 192 1.55 -17.88 -15.10
N ASN A 193 2.38 -16.93 -14.68
CA ASN A 193 2.89 -15.83 -15.52
C ASN A 193 4.40 -15.62 -15.29
N PRO A 194 5.27 -16.29 -16.04
CA PRO A 194 6.73 -16.11 -15.91
C PRO A 194 7.22 -14.71 -16.28
N ALA A 195 6.39 -13.88 -16.91
CA ALA A 195 6.70 -12.49 -17.20
C ALA A 195 6.40 -11.53 -16.03
N LEU A 196 5.76 -12.02 -14.96
CA LEU A 196 5.56 -11.26 -13.72
C LEU A 196 6.91 -11.12 -13.01
N LYS A 197 7.40 -9.88 -12.89
CA LYS A 197 8.62 -9.59 -12.13
C LYS A 197 8.32 -9.66 -10.64
N LEU A 198 9.24 -10.23 -9.88
CA LEU A 198 9.14 -10.27 -8.42
C LEU A 198 10.33 -9.51 -7.82
N ALA A 199 10.05 -8.62 -6.88
CA ALA A 199 11.04 -7.85 -6.13
C ALA A 199 10.94 -8.17 -4.63
N ILE A 200 12.07 -8.25 -3.92
CA ILE A 200 12.10 -8.27 -2.45
C ILE A 200 12.30 -6.83 -1.98
N ALA A 201 11.40 -6.30 -1.16
CA ALA A 201 11.62 -5.03 -0.44
C ALA A 201 12.29 -5.27 0.91
N ILE A 202 13.34 -4.50 1.17
CA ILE A 202 14.09 -4.51 2.43
C ILE A 202 13.95 -3.13 3.05
N GLY A 203 13.46 -3.07 4.29
CA GLY A 203 13.15 -1.84 5.00
C GLY A 203 11.65 -1.56 5.03
N GLY A 204 11.26 -0.40 4.53
CA GLY A 204 9.96 0.24 4.72
C GLY A 204 9.97 1.15 5.94
N TRP A 205 8.87 1.86 6.15
CA TRP A 205 8.68 2.82 7.25
C TRP A 205 9.22 2.34 8.61
N THR A 206 8.77 1.19 9.10
CA THR A 206 9.06 0.69 10.47
C THR A 206 10.35 -0.14 10.60
N MET A 207 11.15 -0.25 9.52
CA MET A 207 12.35 -1.11 9.46
C MET A 207 13.54 -0.44 8.77
N SER A 208 13.57 0.90 8.76
CA SER A 208 14.63 1.68 8.12
C SER A 208 15.79 2.06 9.05
N GLN A 209 15.68 1.82 10.36
CA GLN A 209 16.62 2.31 11.37
C GLN A 209 18.06 1.83 11.13
N ALA A 210 18.23 0.58 10.74
CA ALA A 210 19.55 -0.02 10.54
C ALA A 210 20.35 0.59 9.38
N PHE A 211 19.70 1.22 8.39
CA PHE A 211 20.35 1.63 7.15
C PHE A 211 21.47 2.63 7.34
N HIS A 212 21.28 3.65 8.19
CA HIS A 212 22.28 4.70 8.44
C HIS A 212 23.65 4.11 8.83
N GLY A 213 23.65 3.30 9.90
CA GLY A 213 24.88 2.68 10.39
C GLY A 213 25.43 1.61 9.44
N LEU A 214 24.56 0.89 8.72
CA LEU A 214 24.94 -0.12 7.74
C LEU A 214 25.67 0.52 6.55
N ALA A 215 25.06 1.55 5.95
CA ALA A 215 25.55 2.25 4.78
C ALA A 215 26.87 2.98 5.09
N GLY A 216 27.05 3.50 6.30
CA GLY A 216 28.27 4.18 6.74
C GLY A 216 29.52 3.30 6.87
N SER A 217 29.41 1.96 6.76
CA SER A 217 30.55 1.05 6.95
C SER A 217 30.73 0.05 5.81
N SER A 218 31.85 0.14 5.09
CA SER A 218 32.17 -0.78 3.99
C SER A 218 32.13 -2.27 4.39
N ALA A 219 32.58 -2.61 5.60
CA ALA A 219 32.52 -3.98 6.10
C ALA A 219 31.06 -4.46 6.29
N ARG A 220 30.20 -3.61 6.87
CA ARG A 220 28.80 -3.93 7.11
C ARG A 220 28.02 -4.01 5.80
N ARG A 221 28.24 -3.06 4.87
CA ARG A 221 27.69 -3.10 3.50
C ARG A 221 28.02 -4.41 2.78
N LYS A 222 29.26 -4.90 2.89
CA LYS A 222 29.66 -6.19 2.31
C LYS A 222 28.89 -7.37 2.90
N THR A 223 28.66 -7.39 4.21
CA THR A 223 27.84 -8.41 4.89
C THR A 223 26.41 -8.37 4.39
N PHE A 224 25.81 -7.18 4.31
CA PHE A 224 24.47 -6.99 3.78
C PHE A 224 24.36 -7.47 2.33
N CYS A 225 25.22 -6.99 1.43
CA CYS A 225 25.18 -7.38 0.02
C CYS A 225 25.32 -8.90 -0.17
N ALA A 226 26.18 -9.56 0.62
CA ALA A 226 26.32 -11.02 0.58
C ALA A 226 25.03 -11.74 1.03
N SER A 227 24.32 -11.20 2.02
CA SER A 227 23.04 -11.77 2.47
C SER A 227 21.91 -11.57 1.47
N VAL A 228 21.86 -10.43 0.76
CA VAL A 228 20.91 -10.19 -0.33
C VAL A 228 21.16 -11.18 -1.47
N VAL A 229 22.42 -11.40 -1.84
CA VAL A 229 22.78 -12.43 -2.83
C VAL A 229 22.36 -13.84 -2.36
N ASP A 230 22.46 -14.15 -1.07
CA ASP A 230 21.98 -15.42 -0.52
C ASP A 230 20.45 -15.57 -0.62
N LEU A 231 19.68 -14.52 -0.30
CA LEU A 231 18.22 -14.52 -0.51
C LEU A 231 17.87 -14.79 -1.97
N LEU A 232 18.55 -14.12 -2.91
CA LEU A 232 18.36 -14.32 -4.34
C LEU A 232 18.78 -15.70 -4.85
N ARG A 233 19.71 -16.39 -4.17
CA ARG A 233 20.07 -17.79 -4.46
C ARG A 233 19.02 -18.76 -3.94
N ARG A 234 18.46 -18.50 -2.76
CA ARG A 234 17.36 -19.29 -2.19
C ARG A 234 16.07 -19.15 -2.99
N PHE A 235 15.83 -17.95 -3.52
CA PHE A 235 14.65 -17.58 -4.27
C PHE A 235 15.00 -16.94 -5.63
N PRO A 236 15.46 -17.75 -6.59
CA PRO A 236 15.88 -17.26 -7.91
C PRO A 236 14.77 -16.60 -8.74
N MET A 237 13.49 -16.76 -8.37
CA MET A 237 12.36 -16.07 -8.99
C MET A 237 12.40 -14.54 -8.83
N PHE A 238 13.10 -14.03 -7.82
CA PHE A 238 13.25 -12.60 -7.64
C PHE A 238 14.27 -12.05 -8.63
N THR A 239 13.84 -11.06 -9.41
CA THR A 239 14.65 -10.36 -10.42
C THR A 239 14.87 -8.90 -10.07
N GLU A 240 14.53 -8.51 -8.84
CA GLU A 240 14.75 -7.17 -8.33
C GLU A 240 14.96 -7.18 -6.80
N VAL A 241 15.78 -6.25 -6.33
CA VAL A 241 15.89 -5.87 -4.92
C VAL A 241 15.43 -4.41 -4.78
N ASN A 242 14.43 -4.19 -3.95
CA ASN A 242 13.96 -2.86 -3.58
C ASN A 242 14.57 -2.49 -2.22
N ILE A 243 15.43 -1.46 -2.19
CA ILE A 243 15.97 -0.92 -0.94
C ILE A 243 15.04 0.21 -0.51
N ASP A 244 14.16 -0.12 0.42
CA ASP A 244 13.10 0.75 0.90
C ASP A 244 13.57 1.49 2.16
N TRP A 245 14.56 2.39 2.01
CA TRP A 245 15.06 3.22 3.10
C TRP A 245 14.25 4.51 3.18
N GLU A 246 13.47 4.66 4.25
CA GLU A 246 12.61 5.81 4.52
C GLU A 246 13.10 6.61 5.75
N TYR A 247 13.87 7.71 5.62
CA TYR A 247 14.50 8.24 4.41
C TYR A 247 15.95 8.69 4.68
N PRO A 248 16.88 8.51 3.73
CA PRO A 248 18.28 8.93 3.90
C PRO A 248 18.40 10.44 4.14
N GLY A 249 19.06 10.84 5.24
CA GLY A 249 19.29 12.23 5.64
C GLY A 249 18.10 12.92 6.31
N SER A 250 16.99 12.21 6.51
CA SER A 250 15.79 12.74 7.12
C SER A 250 15.21 11.80 8.18
N PRO A 251 14.32 12.30 9.06
CA PRO A 251 13.82 11.51 10.19
C PRO A 251 13.18 10.19 9.78
N GLY A 252 12.27 10.18 8.80
CA GLY A 252 11.43 9.00 8.57
C GLY A 252 10.63 8.66 9.83
N ASP A 253 10.53 7.37 10.16
CA ASP A 253 9.91 6.89 11.39
C ASP A 253 10.68 7.26 12.68
N ASP A 254 9.95 7.35 13.78
CA ASP A 254 10.51 7.70 15.09
C ASP A 254 11.58 6.68 15.54
N GLY A 255 12.76 7.18 15.91
CA GLY A 255 13.89 6.35 16.36
C GLY A 255 14.91 5.99 15.27
N ASN A 256 14.65 6.35 14.01
CA ASN A 256 15.65 6.29 12.96
C ASN A 256 16.82 7.24 13.25
N VAL A 257 18.04 6.79 12.91
CA VAL A 257 19.23 7.64 12.92
C VAL A 257 19.46 8.12 11.50
N TYR A 258 19.77 9.40 11.33
CA TYR A 258 19.96 10.03 10.02
C TYR A 258 20.94 11.20 10.12
N ASP A 259 21.68 11.44 9.04
CA ASP A 259 22.46 12.68 8.83
C ASP A 259 22.82 12.89 7.35
N ASP A 260 23.50 14.00 7.05
CA ASP A 260 23.87 14.36 5.68
C ASP A 260 24.85 13.37 5.01
N SER A 261 25.42 12.41 5.75
CA SER A 261 26.27 11.36 5.19
C SER A 261 25.48 10.22 4.53
N ASP A 262 24.18 10.10 4.82
CA ASP A 262 23.32 9.03 4.31
C ASP A 262 23.29 8.97 2.78
N GLY A 263 23.10 10.09 2.10
CA GLY A 263 23.03 10.13 0.64
C GLY A 263 24.28 9.55 -0.06
N PRO A 264 25.50 10.02 0.26
CA PRO A 264 26.74 9.43 -0.24
C PRO A 264 26.95 7.96 0.18
N ASN A 265 26.65 7.62 1.44
CA ASN A 265 26.80 6.25 1.96
C ASN A 265 25.82 5.28 1.28
N TYR A 266 24.61 5.74 0.96
CA TYR A 266 23.62 4.97 0.24
C TYR A 266 24.05 4.70 -1.21
N ALA A 267 24.62 5.70 -1.90
CA ALA A 267 25.20 5.49 -3.22
C ALA A 267 26.34 4.46 -3.20
N ALA A 268 27.16 4.45 -2.14
CA ALA A 268 28.17 3.42 -1.94
C ALA A 268 27.54 2.02 -1.73
N LEU A 269 26.46 1.92 -0.96
CA LEU A 269 25.70 0.68 -0.77
C LEU A 269 25.10 0.14 -2.07
N VAL A 270 24.49 1.01 -2.89
CA VAL A 270 23.95 0.61 -4.20
C VAL A 270 25.07 0.10 -5.11
N SER A 271 26.21 0.79 -5.15
CA SER A 271 27.37 0.36 -5.95
C SER A 271 27.92 -0.99 -5.48
N ASP A 272 28.09 -1.18 -4.16
CA ASP A 272 28.55 -2.44 -3.57
C ASP A 272 27.57 -3.58 -3.87
N LEU A 273 26.26 -3.33 -3.79
CA LEU A 273 25.24 -4.32 -4.12
C LEU A 273 25.28 -4.67 -5.61
N LYS A 274 25.38 -3.68 -6.50
CA LYS A 274 25.48 -3.92 -7.95
C LYS A 274 26.69 -4.80 -8.29
N GLN A 275 27.83 -4.52 -7.68
CA GLN A 275 29.05 -5.31 -7.86
C GLN A 275 28.89 -6.74 -7.30
N ALA A 276 28.26 -6.89 -6.12
CA ALA A 276 27.99 -8.20 -5.54
C ALA A 276 27.06 -9.06 -6.42
N LEU A 277 26.02 -8.45 -7.01
CA LEU A 277 25.11 -9.10 -7.95
C LEU A 277 25.85 -9.54 -9.23
N MET A 278 26.70 -8.67 -9.80
CA MET A 278 27.53 -9.01 -10.96
C MET A 278 28.48 -10.17 -10.65
N ALA A 279 29.17 -10.14 -9.51
CA ALA A 279 30.07 -11.21 -9.08
C ALA A 279 29.33 -12.54 -8.82
N ALA A 280 28.07 -12.49 -8.41
CA ALA A 280 27.21 -13.65 -8.23
C ALA A 280 26.56 -14.16 -9.53
N GLY A 281 26.84 -13.53 -10.68
CA GLY A 281 26.23 -13.90 -11.97
C GLY A 281 24.78 -13.43 -12.14
N ARG A 282 24.29 -12.54 -11.26
CA ARG A 282 22.91 -12.01 -11.24
C ARG A 282 22.80 -10.62 -11.85
N LYS A 283 23.40 -10.40 -13.02
CA LYS A 283 23.33 -9.12 -13.75
C LYS A 283 21.92 -8.74 -14.21
N ASP A 284 21.01 -9.72 -14.23
CA ASP A 284 19.58 -9.61 -14.50
C ASP A 284 18.80 -8.92 -13.38
N VAL A 285 19.37 -8.84 -12.17
CA VAL A 285 18.68 -8.25 -11.01
C VAL A 285 18.72 -6.72 -11.08
N GLU A 286 17.54 -6.13 -11.08
CA GLU A 286 17.29 -4.70 -10.97
C GLU A 286 17.45 -4.24 -9.51
N ILE A 287 17.83 -2.97 -9.32
CA ILE A 287 17.83 -2.32 -8.00
C ILE A 287 16.83 -1.16 -8.08
N SER A 288 15.83 -1.19 -7.21
CA SER A 288 14.90 -0.08 -7.02
C SER A 288 15.01 0.49 -5.62
N ILE A 289 14.52 1.70 -5.42
CA ILE A 289 14.55 2.38 -4.12
C ILE A 289 13.22 3.09 -3.85
N ALA A 290 12.94 3.32 -2.58
CA ALA A 290 11.98 4.33 -2.16
C ALA A 290 12.56 5.75 -2.25
N ALA A 291 11.70 6.71 -2.56
CA ALA A 291 11.99 8.13 -2.48
C ALA A 291 10.79 8.86 -1.89
N SER A 292 11.02 9.70 -0.88
CA SER A 292 10.00 10.61 -0.35
C SER A 292 9.50 11.54 -1.45
N ALA A 293 8.23 11.95 -1.38
CA ALA A 293 7.70 13.01 -2.22
C ALA A 293 7.86 14.42 -1.59
N ASN A 294 8.43 14.51 -0.38
CA ASN A 294 8.85 15.77 0.21
C ASN A 294 10.11 16.29 -0.47
N VAL A 295 10.06 17.51 -1.01
CA VAL A 295 11.21 18.14 -1.67
C VAL A 295 12.42 18.26 -0.73
N ALA A 296 12.20 18.58 0.55
CA ALA A 296 13.29 18.73 1.51
C ALA A 296 14.03 17.40 1.75
N ASP A 297 13.32 16.28 1.77
CA ASP A 297 13.93 14.95 1.95
C ASP A 297 14.64 14.49 0.68
N MET A 298 14.02 14.70 -0.48
CA MET A 298 14.64 14.34 -1.77
C MET A 298 15.97 15.08 -2.01
N GLN A 299 16.10 16.33 -1.54
CA GLN A 299 17.34 17.11 -1.62
C GLN A 299 18.49 16.44 -0.87
N LYS A 300 18.21 15.77 0.26
CA LYS A 300 19.23 15.10 1.08
C LYS A 300 19.54 13.68 0.60
N ALA A 301 18.58 13.01 -0.04
CA ALA A 301 18.68 11.62 -0.46
C ALA A 301 19.71 11.33 -1.57
N ASN A 302 20.29 12.36 -2.22
CA ASN A 302 21.26 12.20 -3.32
C ASN A 302 20.72 11.35 -4.49
N LEU A 303 19.46 11.58 -4.90
CA LEU A 303 18.79 10.75 -5.93
C LEU A 303 19.54 10.66 -7.27
N PRO A 304 20.12 11.74 -7.83
CA PRO A 304 20.95 11.62 -9.04
C PRO A 304 22.19 10.73 -8.83
N GLY A 305 22.82 10.80 -7.66
CA GLY A 305 23.94 9.94 -7.28
C GLY A 305 23.54 8.47 -7.17
N LEU A 306 22.36 8.17 -6.63
CA LEU A 306 21.82 6.81 -6.57
C LEU A 306 21.53 6.24 -7.97
N ILE A 307 20.99 7.06 -8.89
CA ILE A 307 20.83 6.69 -10.29
C ILE A 307 22.18 6.37 -10.93
N ALA A 308 23.20 7.20 -10.71
CA ALA A 308 24.55 6.98 -11.22
C ALA A 308 25.20 5.72 -10.63
N ALA A 309 24.90 5.37 -9.38
CA ALA A 309 25.39 4.17 -8.70
C ALA A 309 24.77 2.86 -9.23
N GLY A 310 23.63 2.94 -9.93
CA GLY A 310 23.01 1.79 -10.59
C GLY A 310 21.53 1.57 -10.27
N VAL A 311 20.86 2.49 -9.57
CA VAL A 311 19.40 2.42 -9.39
C VAL A 311 18.70 2.48 -10.74
N SER A 312 17.82 1.49 -10.95
CA SER A 312 17.04 1.32 -12.17
C SER A 312 15.62 1.91 -12.06
N ARG A 313 15.06 1.97 -10.85
CA ARG A 313 13.70 2.49 -10.60
C ARG A 313 13.63 3.23 -9.27
N LEU A 314 12.91 4.35 -9.25
CA LEU A 314 12.48 5.05 -8.04
C LEU A 314 10.98 4.84 -7.84
N ASN A 315 10.58 4.30 -6.69
CA ASN A 315 9.22 4.40 -6.19
C ASN A 315 9.10 5.72 -5.43
N LEU A 316 8.44 6.70 -6.03
CA LEU A 316 8.14 7.97 -5.37
C LEU A 316 6.91 7.77 -4.49
N MET A 317 7.10 7.80 -3.17
CA MET A 317 6.07 7.54 -2.15
C MET A 317 5.09 8.72 -2.08
N THR A 318 4.22 8.84 -3.08
CA THR A 318 3.30 9.96 -3.27
C THR A 318 1.96 9.75 -2.56
N TYR A 319 2.03 9.37 -1.29
CA TYR A 319 0.91 9.17 -0.39
C TYR A 319 1.31 9.63 1.02
N ASP A 320 0.36 9.62 1.94
CA ASP A 320 0.54 10.09 3.32
C ASP A 320 0.99 11.55 3.45
N PHE A 321 0.53 12.40 2.53
CA PHE A 321 0.68 13.86 2.63
C PHE A 321 -0.21 14.48 3.72
N PHE A 322 -1.19 13.70 4.18
CA PHE A 322 -2.10 14.00 5.27
C PHE A 322 -2.30 12.75 6.11
N GLY A 323 -2.46 12.93 7.42
CA GLY A 323 -2.79 11.86 8.36
C GLY A 323 -2.98 12.39 9.78
N THR A 324 -3.81 11.72 10.55
CA THR A 324 -4.02 12.01 11.97
C THR A 324 -3.13 11.11 12.83
N PRO A 325 -2.60 11.59 13.97
CA PRO A 325 -2.86 12.88 14.60
C PRO A 325 -1.89 14.01 14.18
N TRP A 326 -1.00 13.78 13.22
CA TRP A 326 0.19 14.61 13.02
C TRP A 326 -0.02 15.80 12.05
N ALA A 327 -0.98 15.73 11.13
CA ALA A 327 -1.21 16.82 10.17
C ALA A 327 -1.80 18.06 10.86
N PRO A 328 -1.37 19.28 10.56
CA PRO A 328 -1.88 20.47 11.25
C PRO A 328 -3.33 20.82 10.87
N THR A 329 -3.75 20.49 9.65
CA THR A 329 -5.07 20.80 9.10
C THR A 329 -5.50 19.70 8.13
N LEU A 330 -6.74 19.76 7.63
CA LEU A 330 -7.18 18.86 6.57
C LEU A 330 -6.37 19.10 5.30
N ALA A 331 -6.02 18.02 4.62
CA ALA A 331 -5.37 18.01 3.32
C ALA A 331 -5.67 16.69 2.60
N HIS A 332 -5.35 16.63 1.31
CA HIS A 332 -5.37 15.36 0.58
C HIS A 332 -4.12 14.57 0.90
N HIS A 333 -4.23 13.25 1.05
CA HIS A 333 -3.07 12.42 1.37
C HIS A 333 -2.29 11.93 0.14
N THR A 334 -2.86 12.00 -1.06
CA THR A 334 -2.26 11.45 -2.29
C THR A 334 -2.67 12.21 -3.58
N ASN A 335 -2.86 13.53 -3.46
CA ASN A 335 -3.29 14.41 -4.56
C ASN A 335 -2.28 14.53 -5.70
N LEU A 336 -2.79 14.75 -6.91
CA LEU A 336 -1.98 14.94 -8.11
C LEU A 336 -1.33 16.33 -8.13
N HIS A 337 -2.10 17.37 -7.81
CA HIS A 337 -1.69 18.77 -7.81
C HIS A 337 -1.83 19.38 -6.42
N ASP A 338 -1.01 20.39 -6.10
CA ASP A 338 -1.13 21.13 -4.85
C ASP A 338 -2.45 21.91 -4.78
N THR A 339 -3.05 21.97 -3.59
CA THR A 339 -4.13 22.91 -3.28
C THR A 339 -3.65 24.36 -3.29
N ASP A 340 -2.38 24.58 -2.92
CA ASP A 340 -1.66 25.85 -3.04
C ASP A 340 -0.28 25.65 -3.71
N PRO A 341 -0.18 25.81 -5.04
CA PRO A 341 1.08 25.67 -5.75
C PRO A 341 2.16 26.72 -5.41
N VAL A 342 1.79 27.85 -4.77
CA VAL A 342 2.78 28.87 -4.38
C VAL A 342 3.34 28.66 -2.97
N ALA A 343 2.69 27.84 -2.14
CA ALA A 343 3.22 27.43 -0.85
C ALA A 343 4.52 26.63 -1.03
N PRO A 344 5.61 26.93 -0.31
CA PRO A 344 6.90 26.27 -0.51
C PRO A 344 6.94 24.83 0.02
N ASP A 345 6.06 24.50 0.97
CA ASP A 345 6.02 23.28 1.77
C ASP A 345 4.81 22.38 1.48
N GLY A 346 4.07 22.66 0.41
CA GLY A 346 2.98 21.81 -0.05
C GLY A 346 3.45 20.43 -0.54
N PHE A 347 2.52 19.48 -0.57
CA PHE A 347 2.73 18.14 -1.08
C PHE A 347 1.82 17.87 -2.28
N SER A 348 2.42 17.41 -3.37
CA SER A 348 1.70 16.86 -4.52
C SER A 348 2.62 15.98 -5.36
N ILE A 349 2.02 15.08 -6.15
CA ILE A 349 2.74 14.31 -7.16
C ILE A 349 3.45 15.25 -8.14
N ASP A 350 2.76 16.28 -8.64
CA ASP A 350 3.29 17.20 -9.64
C ASP A 350 4.51 17.97 -9.13
N ARG A 351 4.44 18.49 -7.89
CA ARG A 351 5.58 19.18 -7.25
C ARG A 351 6.79 18.28 -7.13
N ALA A 352 6.61 17.06 -6.62
CA ALA A 352 7.71 16.13 -6.42
C ALA A 352 8.36 15.73 -7.76
N VAL A 353 7.54 15.44 -8.78
CA VAL A 353 8.01 15.13 -10.15
C VAL A 353 8.71 16.32 -10.81
N ASN A 354 8.20 17.54 -10.62
CA ASN A 354 8.84 18.75 -11.13
C ASN A 354 10.20 18.99 -10.49
N TRP A 355 10.34 18.75 -9.18
CA TRP A 355 11.65 18.81 -8.52
C TRP A 355 12.62 17.76 -9.07
N LEU A 356 12.19 16.50 -9.23
CA LEU A 356 13.01 15.43 -9.81
C LEU A 356 13.50 15.78 -11.22
N ARG A 357 12.63 16.39 -12.04
CA ARG A 357 12.97 16.89 -13.38
C ARG A 357 14.07 17.94 -13.31
N GLN A 358 13.95 18.91 -12.40
CA GLN A 358 14.93 19.98 -12.21
C GLN A 358 16.26 19.43 -11.66
N ALA A 359 16.21 18.42 -10.80
CA ALA A 359 17.38 17.71 -10.27
C ALA A 359 18.08 16.81 -11.31
N GLY A 360 17.55 16.70 -12.53
CA GLY A 360 18.14 15.89 -13.60
C GLY A 360 17.92 14.39 -13.45
N VAL A 361 16.96 13.96 -12.63
CA VAL A 361 16.58 12.55 -12.52
C VAL A 361 15.85 12.12 -13.81
N PRO A 362 16.26 11.02 -14.46
CA PRO A 362 15.56 10.51 -15.63
C PRO A 362 14.13 10.07 -15.27
N LEU A 363 13.13 10.87 -15.66
CA LEU A 363 11.73 10.64 -15.30
C LEU A 363 11.20 9.26 -15.72
N ALA A 364 11.70 8.67 -16.80
CA ALA A 364 11.36 7.31 -17.22
C ALA A 364 11.73 6.22 -16.19
N LYS A 365 12.52 6.53 -15.16
CA LYS A 365 12.82 5.64 -14.02
C LYS A 365 11.93 5.89 -12.80
N VAL A 366 11.12 6.94 -12.81
CA VAL A 366 10.28 7.37 -11.69
C VAL A 366 8.90 6.75 -11.85
N HIS A 367 8.44 6.07 -10.81
CA HIS A 367 7.10 5.51 -10.70
C HIS A 367 6.41 6.20 -9.55
N ILE A 368 5.19 6.68 -9.77
CA ILE A 368 4.39 7.40 -8.74
C ILE A 368 3.39 6.45 -8.09
N GLY A 369 3.08 6.70 -6.83
CA GLY A 369 2.17 5.91 -6.03
C GLY A 369 0.70 6.28 -6.21
N TYR A 370 -0.17 5.27 -6.14
CA TYR A 370 -1.57 5.42 -5.75
C TYR A 370 -1.87 4.58 -4.51
N ALA A 371 -2.78 5.04 -3.67
CA ALA A 371 -3.07 4.43 -2.37
C ALA A 371 -4.33 3.57 -2.45
N ALA A 372 -4.27 2.36 -1.89
CA ALA A 372 -5.43 1.48 -1.71
C ALA A 372 -5.99 1.58 -0.28
N TYR A 373 -5.89 2.77 0.31
CA TYR A 373 -6.44 3.12 1.62
C TYR A 373 -6.69 4.63 1.66
N SER A 374 -7.42 5.07 2.69
CA SER A 374 -7.67 6.47 2.98
C SER A 374 -6.88 6.95 4.20
N ARG A 375 -6.77 8.28 4.33
CA ARG A 375 -6.37 8.94 5.58
C ARG A 375 -7.55 9.76 6.09
N ASN A 376 -7.93 9.53 7.35
CA ASN A 376 -9.19 10.01 7.90
C ASN A 376 -8.98 11.07 8.97
N ALA A 377 -10.01 11.86 9.24
CA ALA A 377 -10.10 12.70 10.43
C ALA A 377 -11.53 12.70 10.98
N LEU A 378 -11.65 12.76 12.31
CA LEU A 378 -12.91 13.05 12.98
C LEU A 378 -13.08 14.55 13.25
N GLN A 379 -14.33 14.96 13.51
CA GLN A 379 -14.68 16.36 13.84
C GLN A 379 -14.17 17.37 12.79
N ALA A 380 -14.04 16.92 11.55
CA ALA A 380 -13.61 17.72 10.43
C ALA A 380 -14.67 18.80 10.11
N GLN A 381 -14.19 19.99 9.78
CA GLN A 381 -14.99 21.11 9.29
C GLN A 381 -14.42 21.57 7.95
N ILE A 382 -15.16 21.30 6.88
CA ILE A 382 -14.78 21.71 5.52
C ILE A 382 -15.12 23.18 5.33
N ALA A 383 -14.12 24.01 5.04
CA ALA A 383 -14.32 25.42 4.70
C ALA A 383 -14.48 25.60 3.18
N GLN A 384 -13.72 24.85 2.38
CA GLN A 384 -13.79 24.87 0.92
C GLN A 384 -13.49 23.48 0.36
N VAL A 385 -14.20 23.07 -0.69
CA VAL A 385 -14.00 21.78 -1.37
C VAL A 385 -12.84 21.84 -2.37
N ALA A 386 -12.77 22.91 -3.17
CA ALA A 386 -11.76 23.07 -4.23
C ALA A 386 -11.25 24.52 -4.28
N ALA A 387 -10.01 24.85 -3.90
CA ALA A 387 -9.00 23.99 -3.28
C ALA A 387 -9.38 23.61 -1.84
N LEU A 388 -9.20 22.35 -1.47
CA LEU A 388 -9.59 21.84 -0.16
C LEU A 388 -8.94 22.66 0.96
N SER A 389 -9.78 23.17 1.86
CA SER A 389 -9.33 23.75 3.13
C SER A 389 -10.34 23.45 4.23
N GLY A 390 -9.84 23.29 5.45
CA GLY A 390 -10.66 22.98 6.60
C GLY A 390 -9.83 22.61 7.82
N THR A 391 -10.52 22.45 8.94
CA THR A 391 -9.92 22.09 10.23
C THR A 391 -10.41 20.74 10.69
N TYR A 392 -9.71 20.16 11.65
CA TYR A 392 -10.15 18.99 12.41
C TYR A 392 -9.55 19.07 13.82
N SER A 393 -9.92 18.16 14.71
CA SER A 393 -9.34 18.08 16.05
C SER A 393 -7.97 17.42 16.01
N ALA A 394 -6.94 18.20 15.66
CA ALA A 394 -5.55 17.76 15.67
C ALA A 394 -5.09 17.36 17.08
N GLY A 395 -4.37 16.24 17.18
CA GLY A 395 -3.88 15.70 18.45
C GLY A 395 -4.73 14.59 19.07
N ASP A 396 -5.97 14.36 18.60
CA ASP A 396 -6.72 13.15 18.93
C ASP A 396 -6.12 11.96 18.17
N ASP A 397 -5.65 10.94 18.89
CA ASP A 397 -4.93 9.78 18.34
C ASP A 397 -5.85 8.65 17.85
N ILE A 398 -7.16 8.74 18.14
CA ILE A 398 -8.15 7.72 17.78
C ILE A 398 -9.17 8.30 16.79
N THR A 399 -9.11 7.82 15.56
CA THR A 399 -10.08 8.05 14.48
C THR A 399 -10.46 6.71 13.87
N THR A 400 -11.71 6.56 13.40
CA THR A 400 -12.15 5.36 12.68
C THR A 400 -11.19 5.01 11.54
N GLY A 401 -10.98 3.70 11.38
CA GLY A 401 -10.23 3.07 10.31
C GLY A 401 -10.55 1.58 10.28
N THR A 402 -9.84 0.81 9.45
CA THR A 402 -10.06 -0.63 9.32
C THR A 402 -9.33 -1.40 10.42
N PHE A 403 -8.00 -1.43 10.38
CA PHE A 403 -7.16 -2.09 11.39
C PHE A 403 -6.34 -1.12 12.23
N GLU A 404 -6.25 0.13 11.79
CA GLU A 404 -5.40 1.16 12.37
C GLU A 404 -6.18 2.47 12.42
N SER A 405 -5.87 3.29 13.42
CA SER A 405 -6.48 4.61 13.59
C SER A 405 -6.28 5.47 12.35
N GLY A 406 -7.32 6.15 11.90
CA GLY A 406 -7.25 7.11 10.81
C GLY A 406 -6.98 6.51 9.42
N THR A 407 -7.06 5.19 9.25
CA THR A 407 -6.72 4.51 7.99
C THR A 407 -7.79 3.50 7.59
N THR A 408 -8.54 3.75 6.52
CA THR A 408 -9.56 2.81 6.00
C THR A 408 -9.08 2.16 4.71
N GLU A 409 -9.06 0.84 4.64
CA GLU A 409 -8.58 0.09 3.48
C GLU A 409 -9.62 0.05 2.37
N TYR A 410 -9.19 -0.08 1.11
CA TYR A 410 -10.08 0.17 -0.02
C TYR A 410 -11.27 -0.80 -0.10
N TYR A 411 -11.11 -2.08 0.25
CA TYR A 411 -12.25 -3.00 0.34
C TYR A 411 -13.27 -2.61 1.42
N ASP A 412 -12.85 -1.90 2.47
CA ASP A 412 -13.72 -1.35 3.51
C ASP A 412 -14.41 -0.08 3.00
N VAL A 413 -13.70 0.75 2.23
CA VAL A 413 -14.27 1.86 1.44
C VAL A 413 -15.40 1.38 0.55
N LEU A 414 -15.16 0.36 -0.29
CA LEU A 414 -16.17 -0.19 -1.19
C LEU A 414 -17.38 -0.77 -0.45
N ARG A 415 -17.15 -1.41 0.71
CA ARG A 415 -18.22 -2.02 1.49
C ARG A 415 -19.09 -0.97 2.18
N ASN A 416 -18.46 0.03 2.81
CA ASN A 416 -19.12 0.85 3.82
C ASN A 416 -19.28 2.32 3.43
N TYR A 417 -18.52 2.83 2.46
CA TYR A 417 -18.40 4.28 2.28
C TYR A 417 -18.61 4.75 0.84
N LEU A 418 -18.30 3.94 -0.17
CA LEU A 418 -18.42 4.30 -1.59
C LEU A 418 -19.06 3.17 -2.41
N ASP A 419 -20.15 3.49 -3.09
CA ASP A 419 -20.81 2.63 -4.08
C ASP A 419 -20.43 3.08 -5.49
N LEU A 420 -19.38 2.45 -6.04
CA LEU A 420 -18.93 2.77 -7.40
C LEU A 420 -19.98 2.42 -8.46
N GLU A 421 -20.78 1.37 -8.25
CA GLU A 421 -21.74 0.86 -9.24
C GLU A 421 -22.93 1.80 -9.43
N HIS A 422 -23.25 2.58 -8.39
CA HIS A 422 -24.35 3.55 -8.42
C HIS A 422 -23.87 5.01 -8.42
N GLY A 423 -22.57 5.25 -8.55
CA GLY A 423 -22.02 6.61 -8.59
C GLY A 423 -22.26 7.41 -7.30
N ALA A 424 -22.35 6.73 -6.15
CA ALA A 424 -22.86 7.31 -4.91
C ALA A 424 -22.00 6.93 -3.71
N ALA A 425 -21.97 7.78 -2.68
CA ALA A 425 -21.42 7.42 -1.38
C ALA A 425 -22.46 6.67 -0.54
N ARG A 426 -22.01 5.92 0.47
CA ARG A 426 -22.83 5.08 1.36
C ARG A 426 -22.95 5.71 2.74
N ASN A 427 -23.93 5.24 3.52
CA ASN A 427 -24.03 5.54 4.95
C ASN A 427 -23.97 7.04 5.31
N GLY A 428 -24.58 7.86 4.44
CA GLY A 428 -24.70 9.31 4.56
C GLY A 428 -23.42 10.10 4.26
N PHE A 429 -22.32 9.43 3.89
CA PHE A 429 -21.17 10.11 3.31
C PHE A 429 -21.55 10.75 1.98
N ILE A 430 -20.77 11.74 1.59
CA ILE A 430 -20.85 12.42 0.29
C ILE A 430 -19.44 12.40 -0.30
N LEU A 431 -19.34 12.00 -1.57
CA LEU A 431 -18.11 12.12 -2.33
C LEU A 431 -17.97 13.57 -2.83
N TYR A 432 -16.81 14.17 -2.57
CA TYR A 432 -16.43 15.48 -3.08
C TYR A 432 -15.20 15.36 -3.97
N THR A 433 -15.12 16.23 -4.98
CA THR A 433 -13.98 16.36 -5.87
C THR A 433 -13.37 17.75 -5.75
N ASP A 434 -12.11 17.78 -5.33
CA ASP A 434 -11.28 18.97 -5.41
C ASP A 434 -10.71 19.09 -6.82
N THR A 435 -11.29 19.98 -7.63
CA THR A 435 -10.89 20.21 -9.01
C THR A 435 -9.53 20.92 -9.14
N VAL A 436 -9.01 21.53 -8.07
CA VAL A 436 -7.70 22.17 -8.07
C VAL A 436 -6.60 21.13 -7.84
N ALA A 437 -6.78 20.28 -6.83
CA ALA A 437 -5.81 19.24 -6.47
C ALA A 437 -5.91 17.98 -7.37
N ASP A 438 -6.99 17.88 -8.16
CA ASP A 438 -7.39 16.69 -8.91
C ASP A 438 -7.45 15.44 -7.99
N ALA A 439 -8.19 15.59 -6.89
CA ALA A 439 -8.27 14.62 -5.80
C ALA A 439 -9.71 14.51 -5.29
N ASP A 440 -10.03 13.38 -4.66
CA ASP A 440 -11.35 13.12 -4.09
C ASP A 440 -11.26 12.90 -2.58
N PHE A 441 -12.36 13.19 -1.88
CA PHE A 441 -12.53 12.85 -0.48
C PHE A 441 -13.98 12.51 -0.17
N LEU A 442 -14.19 11.67 0.84
CA LEU A 442 -15.51 11.41 1.42
C LEU A 442 -15.68 12.27 2.68
N TYR A 443 -16.86 12.83 2.86
CA TYR A 443 -17.22 13.57 4.06
C TYR A 443 -18.64 13.24 4.53
N GLN A 444 -18.80 13.01 5.83
CA GLN A 444 -20.08 12.78 6.49
C GLN A 444 -20.45 14.00 7.35
N PRO A 445 -21.35 14.89 6.87
CA PRO A 445 -21.64 16.15 7.55
C PRO A 445 -22.18 16.00 8.97
N SER A 446 -22.87 14.91 9.28
CA SER A 446 -23.51 14.71 10.59
C SER A 446 -22.50 14.35 11.69
N THR A 447 -21.42 13.66 11.35
CA THR A 447 -20.39 13.22 12.31
C THR A 447 -19.09 14.03 12.19
N GLY A 448 -18.92 14.75 11.08
CA GLY A 448 -17.65 15.39 10.74
C GLY A 448 -16.56 14.37 10.36
N MET A 449 -16.91 13.17 9.90
CA MET A 449 -15.90 12.23 9.41
C MET A 449 -15.43 12.64 8.02
N PHE A 450 -14.13 12.78 7.87
CA PHE A 450 -13.43 13.05 6.61
C PHE A 450 -12.55 11.86 6.24
N MET A 451 -12.47 11.54 4.95
CA MET A 451 -11.55 10.53 4.41
C MET A 451 -10.98 11.03 3.09
N SER A 452 -9.67 11.33 3.03
CA SER A 452 -8.97 11.53 1.77
C SER A 452 -8.56 10.17 1.21
N LEU A 453 -8.82 9.92 -0.07
CA LEU A 453 -8.60 8.63 -0.71
C LEU A 453 -8.33 8.76 -2.21
N ASP A 454 -7.74 7.73 -2.79
CA ASP A 454 -7.82 7.51 -4.23
C ASP A 454 -9.17 6.87 -4.64
N THR A 455 -9.65 7.24 -5.83
CA THR A 455 -10.81 6.65 -6.51
C THR A 455 -10.38 6.15 -7.89
N PRO A 456 -11.20 5.37 -8.62
CA PRO A 456 -10.87 5.00 -10.00
C PRO A 456 -10.63 6.23 -10.88
N ARG A 457 -11.33 7.34 -10.62
CA ARG A 457 -11.14 8.63 -11.30
C ARG A 457 -9.74 9.20 -11.06
N THR A 458 -9.30 9.33 -9.81
CA THR A 458 -7.97 9.90 -9.49
C THR A 458 -6.83 9.00 -9.97
N VAL A 459 -6.95 7.68 -9.82
CA VAL A 459 -5.91 6.73 -10.27
C VAL A 459 -5.77 6.74 -11.79
N ARG A 460 -6.87 6.85 -12.53
CA ARG A 460 -6.84 7.04 -13.98
C ARG A 460 -6.16 8.36 -14.36
N ALA A 461 -6.42 9.45 -13.63
CA ALA A 461 -5.76 10.74 -13.85
C ALA A 461 -4.24 10.66 -13.59
N LYS A 462 -3.81 9.93 -12.55
CA LYS A 462 -2.38 9.65 -12.28
C LYS A 462 -1.72 8.87 -13.43
N GLY A 463 -2.40 7.88 -14.01
CA GLY A 463 -1.88 7.16 -15.18
C GLY A 463 -1.75 8.05 -16.42
N ASP A 464 -2.72 8.94 -16.63
CA ASP A 464 -2.66 9.93 -17.70
C ASP A 464 -1.50 10.92 -17.50
N TYR A 465 -1.29 11.35 -16.26
CA TYR A 465 -0.15 12.18 -15.86
C TYR A 465 1.20 11.49 -16.13
N VAL A 466 1.34 10.19 -15.82
CA VAL A 466 2.53 9.39 -16.14
C VAL A 466 2.85 9.44 -17.62
N ARG A 467 1.84 9.22 -18.47
CA ARG A 467 1.99 9.23 -19.92
C ARG A 467 2.38 10.61 -20.45
N ARG A 468 1.75 11.68 -19.95
CA ARG A 468 2.03 13.06 -20.38
C ARG A 468 3.41 13.56 -19.96
N ASN A 469 3.91 13.11 -18.80
CA ASN A 469 5.18 13.58 -18.23
C ASN A 469 6.37 12.65 -18.49
N GLY A 470 6.17 11.54 -19.22
CA GLY A 470 7.24 10.62 -19.57
C GLY A 470 7.81 9.86 -18.35
N LEU A 471 6.95 9.53 -17.39
CA LEU A 471 7.29 8.73 -16.22
C LEU A 471 7.36 7.22 -16.57
N GLY A 472 7.95 6.41 -15.70
CA GLY A 472 8.13 4.97 -15.93
C GLY A 472 6.88 4.13 -15.69
N GLY A 473 5.99 4.58 -14.80
CA GLY A 473 4.78 3.84 -14.46
C GLY A 473 4.11 4.28 -13.17
N LEU A 474 3.22 3.41 -12.70
CA LEU A 474 2.49 3.54 -11.43
C LEU A 474 2.86 2.40 -10.50
N PHE A 475 2.75 2.62 -9.20
CA PHE A 475 2.69 1.52 -8.24
C PHE A 475 1.61 1.74 -7.19
N THR A 476 1.10 0.66 -6.59
CA THR A 476 0.16 0.74 -5.47
C THR A 476 0.78 0.41 -4.13
N TRP A 477 0.32 1.14 -3.11
CA TRP A 477 0.50 0.85 -1.70
C TRP A 477 -0.92 0.66 -1.09
N THR A 478 -1.40 -0.58 -0.86
CA THR A 478 -0.85 -1.89 -1.28
C THR A 478 -1.82 -2.71 -2.13
N ILE A 479 -1.29 -3.71 -2.85
CA ILE A 479 -2.06 -4.63 -3.71
C ILE A 479 -3.12 -5.38 -2.91
N ASP A 480 -2.77 -5.84 -1.71
CA ASP A 480 -3.64 -6.68 -0.90
C ASP A 480 -4.95 -5.98 -0.46
N GLN A 481 -4.96 -4.64 -0.45
CA GLN A 481 -6.11 -3.80 -0.16
C GLN A 481 -7.02 -3.51 -1.38
N ASP A 482 -6.50 -3.58 -2.60
CA ASP A 482 -7.26 -3.32 -3.84
C ASP A 482 -7.97 -4.58 -4.35
N ASN A 483 -9.28 -4.50 -4.62
CA ASN A 483 -10.02 -5.61 -5.23
C ASN A 483 -9.82 -5.71 -6.76
N GLY A 484 -9.14 -4.72 -7.35
CA GLY A 484 -8.72 -4.68 -8.74
C GLY A 484 -9.24 -3.48 -9.52
N VAL A 485 -10.21 -2.73 -8.98
CA VAL A 485 -10.74 -1.54 -9.68
C VAL A 485 -9.69 -0.42 -9.76
N LEU A 486 -8.83 -0.24 -8.75
CA LEU A 486 -7.78 0.77 -8.81
C LEU A 486 -6.68 0.33 -9.79
N ALA A 487 -6.29 -0.95 -9.79
CA ALA A 487 -5.38 -1.50 -10.79
C ALA A 487 -5.92 -1.33 -12.22
N ASN A 488 -7.20 -1.59 -12.44
CA ASN A 488 -7.85 -1.38 -13.74
C ASN A 488 -7.81 0.10 -14.16
N ALA A 489 -8.11 1.02 -13.25
CA ALA A 489 -8.03 2.45 -13.48
C ALA A 489 -6.61 2.91 -13.84
N ALA A 490 -5.60 2.38 -13.15
CA ALA A 490 -4.19 2.64 -13.44
C ALA A 490 -3.85 2.22 -14.88
N ARG A 491 -4.26 1.02 -15.28
CA ARG A 491 -4.03 0.47 -16.63
C ARG A 491 -4.66 1.34 -17.71
N GLU A 492 -5.91 1.75 -17.52
CA GLU A 492 -6.63 2.61 -18.47
C GLU A 492 -6.06 4.03 -18.53
N GLY A 493 -5.62 4.59 -17.39
CA GLY A 493 -4.92 5.87 -17.33
C GLY A 493 -3.61 5.87 -18.13
N LEU A 494 -2.87 4.76 -18.09
CA LEU A 494 -1.67 4.54 -18.91
C LEU A 494 -1.97 4.31 -20.40
N GLY A 495 -3.25 4.36 -20.80
CA GLY A 495 -3.70 4.17 -22.18
C GLY A 495 -3.65 2.71 -22.66
N GLN A 496 -3.60 1.74 -21.74
CA GLN A 496 -3.64 0.33 -22.08
C GLN A 496 -5.07 -0.08 -22.42
N LYS A 497 -5.24 -0.95 -23.43
CA LYS A 497 -6.55 -1.45 -23.88
C LYS A 497 -6.85 -2.78 -23.21
N ALA A 498 -8.05 -2.94 -22.68
CA ALA A 498 -8.49 -4.20 -22.12
C ALA A 498 -8.50 -5.30 -23.21
N THR A 499 -7.90 -6.44 -22.90
CA THR A 499 -7.94 -7.68 -23.68
C THR A 499 -8.92 -8.69 -23.08
N THR A 500 -9.24 -8.55 -21.81
CA THR A 500 -10.32 -9.28 -21.13
C THR A 500 -10.95 -8.32 -20.12
N SER A 501 -12.27 -8.14 -20.23
CA SER A 501 -13.05 -7.33 -19.31
C SER A 501 -13.86 -8.27 -18.41
N HIS A 502 -13.49 -8.27 -17.13
CA HIS A 502 -14.20 -8.89 -16.02
C HIS A 502 -15.17 -7.91 -15.37
N ILE A 503 -14.90 -6.61 -15.47
CA ILE A 503 -15.77 -5.53 -15.03
C ILE A 503 -15.69 -4.36 -16.03
N ASP A 504 -16.81 -3.67 -16.26
CA ASP A 504 -16.82 -2.40 -17.01
C ASP A 504 -16.43 -1.26 -16.06
N MET A 505 -15.29 -0.63 -16.34
CA MET A 505 -14.78 0.49 -15.53
C MET A 505 -15.43 1.83 -15.87
N THR A 506 -16.10 1.94 -17.03
CA THR A 506 -16.69 3.19 -17.53
C THR A 506 -17.56 3.92 -16.49
N PRO A 507 -18.51 3.26 -15.79
CA PRO A 507 -19.35 3.93 -14.80
C PRO A 507 -18.59 4.39 -13.55
N PHE A 508 -17.39 3.88 -13.27
CA PHE A 508 -16.67 4.14 -12.02
C PHE A 508 -15.81 5.42 -12.06
N TYR A 509 -15.74 6.10 -13.21
CA TYR A 509 -14.96 7.35 -13.40
C TYR A 509 -15.79 8.62 -13.22
N PHE A 510 -16.65 8.66 -12.20
CA PHE A 510 -17.48 9.82 -11.88
C PHE A 510 -16.77 10.76 -10.90
N SER A 511 -17.13 12.04 -10.95
CA SER A 511 -16.72 13.04 -9.97
C SER A 511 -17.76 13.16 -8.87
N GLY A 512 -17.32 13.55 -7.67
CA GLY A 512 -18.17 13.98 -6.57
C GLY A 512 -18.64 15.43 -6.71
N LYS A 513 -19.27 15.94 -5.64
CA LYS A 513 -19.66 17.36 -5.55
C LYS A 513 -18.43 18.27 -5.52
N THR A 514 -18.52 19.46 -6.10
CA THR A 514 -17.42 20.44 -6.11
C THR A 514 -17.63 21.61 -5.15
N SER A 515 -18.79 21.66 -4.49
CA SER A 515 -19.13 22.67 -3.48
C SER A 515 -19.96 22.02 -2.35
N LEU A 516 -20.00 22.66 -1.17
CA LEU A 516 -20.86 22.22 -0.06
C LEU A 516 -22.35 22.54 -0.30
N ASP A 517 -22.63 23.54 -1.15
CA ASP A 517 -23.96 24.16 -1.31
C ASP A 517 -24.75 23.63 -2.51
N ASP A 518 -24.26 22.60 -3.20
CA ASP A 518 -24.97 21.99 -4.33
C ASP A 518 -26.24 21.26 -3.84
N SER A 519 -27.31 22.02 -3.59
CA SER A 519 -28.67 21.60 -3.83
C SER A 519 -28.81 21.49 -5.35
N SER A 520 -28.82 20.28 -5.87
CA SER A 520 -29.16 20.02 -7.27
C SER A 520 -30.51 20.67 -7.58
N THR A 521 -30.49 21.76 -8.35
CA THR A 521 -31.63 22.15 -9.16
C THR A 521 -31.74 21.10 -10.25
N GLU A 522 -32.69 20.17 -10.08
CA GLU A 522 -33.20 19.33 -11.16
C GLU A 522 -33.81 20.26 -12.22
N ASP A 523 -33.30 20.21 -13.45
CA ASP A 523 -33.94 20.74 -14.65
C ASP A 523 -34.79 19.66 -15.33
#